data_AF-A0A086KZL3-F1
#
_entry.id   AF-A0A086KZL3-F1
#
_cell.length_a   1.000
_cell.length_b   1.000
_cell.length_c   1.000
_cell.angle_alpha   90.00
_cell.angle_beta   90.00
_cell.angle_gamma   90.00
#
_symmetry.space_group_name_H-M   'P 1'
#
loop_
_entity.id
_entity.type
_entity.pdbx_description
1 polymer ?
#
loop_
_entity_poly.entity_id
_entity_poly.type
_entity_poly.pdbx_seq_one_letter_code
_entity_poly.pdbx_strand_id
1 'polypeptide(L)'
;NGLIDDNHGYDFQENKSEPEDENGHGTHVAGIIGACVNGGGVVGGAPKTQLMALRFIGKGGQGSMANSIRALNYAIDHEVQVINNSWGGPQSTTVLRRLVHMSAVARNGKGILLINAAGNESSNNDVNPSYPANWDQDNTISVAAIDINGDLADFSNYGKSSVDMAAPGVKIYSTKPGGDYQHMSGTSMATPHVSAVAALVFGAFLRNGYDAPAAEVKDIIRITASPVEQLQGVTRWGSIPHARDAVLMARMGGMFLQAKCEDMVFELDAGSAHVVDLHLMPYRQGNYTADLTFDVFTEDGYRLDQIKVPVKLAISAEPRQGNSDSLAAAAFSSVVSTFAAHPTEGFEELCRLQAKIHVVQEMSTAMIVIICLGVIAAISVLVLVYCCSRNGQRRSDAAKRRRESVRDSAGEERRNQLTETHRARKHADTSAEANKEFLNCSSRAEDDANDRSETHTNPTDPLCRKEHVFLPATTLEQFALSTPNENES
;
A
#
# COMPACT_ATOMS: atom_id res chain seq x y z
N ASN A 1 -26.88 -27.70 -11.42
CA ASN A 1 -26.17 -27.25 -12.65
C ASN A 1 -26.20 -28.30 -13.76
N GLY A 2 -26.10 -29.60 -13.46
CA GLY A 2 -26.14 -30.68 -14.47
C GLY A 2 -24.77 -31.22 -14.86
N LEU A 3 -23.74 -30.86 -14.09
CA LEU A 3 -22.41 -31.46 -14.15
C LEU A 3 -22.25 -32.41 -12.93
N ILE A 4 -21.08 -33.04 -12.78
CA ILE A 4 -20.80 -34.01 -11.72
C ILE A 4 -19.60 -33.50 -10.91
N ASP A 5 -19.75 -33.52 -9.58
CA ASP A 5 -18.72 -33.28 -8.56
C ASP A 5 -17.92 -31.96 -8.68
N ASP A 6 -18.53 -30.90 -9.23
CA ASP A 6 -17.94 -29.58 -9.56
C ASP A 6 -17.68 -28.64 -8.35
N ASN A 7 -17.19 -29.23 -7.25
CA ASN A 7 -16.99 -28.61 -5.93
C ASN A 7 -16.07 -27.38 -5.91
N HIS A 8 -15.21 -27.21 -6.91
CA HIS A 8 -14.24 -26.12 -7.01
C HIS A 8 -14.36 -25.29 -8.31
N GLY A 9 -15.45 -25.51 -9.06
CA GLY A 9 -15.59 -25.09 -10.46
C GLY A 9 -15.53 -26.30 -11.39
N TYR A 10 -15.21 -26.09 -12.66
CA TYR A 10 -15.32 -27.13 -13.69
C TYR A 10 -14.37 -26.91 -14.87
N ASP A 11 -13.93 -28.00 -15.48
CA ASP A 11 -13.15 -28.00 -16.71
C ASP A 11 -14.05 -28.17 -17.95
N PHE A 12 -14.32 -27.06 -18.64
CA PHE A 12 -15.04 -27.06 -19.92
C PHE A 12 -14.17 -27.46 -21.12
N GLN A 13 -12.85 -27.49 -20.97
CA GLN A 13 -11.93 -27.90 -22.02
C GLN A 13 -11.86 -29.43 -22.15
N GLU A 14 -11.88 -30.16 -21.03
CA GLU A 14 -11.87 -31.64 -20.99
C GLU A 14 -13.21 -32.26 -20.57
N ASN A 15 -14.11 -31.49 -19.94
CA ASN A 15 -15.39 -31.93 -19.37
C ASN A 15 -15.25 -32.83 -18.13
N LYS A 16 -14.47 -32.37 -17.15
CA LYS A 16 -14.21 -33.03 -15.85
C LYS A 16 -14.45 -32.09 -14.67
N SER A 17 -14.68 -32.66 -13.48
CA SER A 17 -14.91 -31.93 -12.22
C SER A 17 -13.73 -31.05 -11.82
N GLU A 18 -12.50 -31.49 -12.09
CA GLU A 18 -11.27 -30.84 -11.61
C GLU A 18 -10.72 -29.82 -12.64
N PRO A 19 -10.81 -28.51 -12.39
CA PRO A 19 -10.28 -27.46 -13.28
C PRO A 19 -8.76 -27.26 -13.14
N GLU A 20 -7.98 -28.35 -13.22
CA GLU A 20 -6.54 -28.33 -12.99
C GLU A 20 -5.78 -27.47 -14.03
N ASP A 21 -4.97 -26.53 -13.55
CA ASP A 21 -4.26 -25.57 -14.40
C ASP A 21 -2.94 -26.13 -14.95
N GLU A 22 -3.02 -26.75 -16.12
CA GLU A 22 -1.86 -27.26 -16.87
C GLU A 22 -0.96 -26.16 -17.50
N ASN A 23 -1.37 -24.89 -17.47
CA ASN A 23 -0.66 -23.78 -18.14
C ASN A 23 0.10 -22.88 -17.15
N GLY A 24 -0.49 -22.62 -15.99
CA GLY A 24 0.05 -21.77 -14.92
C GLY A 24 -0.48 -20.33 -14.91
N HIS A 25 -1.12 -19.87 -15.99
CA HIS A 25 -1.75 -18.54 -16.06
C HIS A 25 -2.93 -18.42 -15.09
N GLY A 26 -3.81 -19.44 -15.03
CA GLY A 26 -4.98 -19.42 -14.14
C GLY A 26 -4.59 -19.35 -12.66
N THR A 27 -3.56 -20.10 -12.27
CA THR A 27 -2.98 -20.13 -10.92
C THR A 27 -2.31 -18.80 -10.56
N HIS A 28 -1.67 -18.14 -11.52
CA HIS A 28 -1.03 -16.84 -11.32
C HIS A 28 -2.07 -15.74 -11.09
N VAL A 29 -3.11 -15.70 -11.94
CA VAL A 29 -4.27 -14.82 -11.81
C VAL A 29 -5.00 -15.06 -10.48
N ALA A 30 -5.29 -16.32 -10.14
CA ALA A 30 -5.94 -16.68 -8.88
C ALA A 30 -5.15 -16.23 -7.64
N GLY A 31 -3.82 -16.33 -7.66
CA GLY A 31 -2.96 -15.87 -6.58
C GLY A 31 -3.02 -14.36 -6.34
N ILE A 32 -3.07 -13.55 -7.40
CA ILE A 32 -3.19 -12.08 -7.30
C ILE A 32 -4.52 -11.71 -6.62
N ILE A 33 -5.60 -12.45 -6.89
CA ILE A 33 -6.88 -12.22 -6.22
C ILE A 33 -6.84 -12.71 -4.78
N GLY A 34 -6.43 -13.97 -4.53
CA GLY A 34 -6.80 -14.69 -3.30
C GLY A 34 -5.72 -15.55 -2.63
N ALA A 35 -4.43 -15.38 -2.94
CA ALA A 35 -3.38 -16.13 -2.23
C ALA A 35 -3.42 -15.86 -0.70
N CYS A 36 -3.41 -16.93 0.09
CA CYS A 36 -3.74 -16.89 1.52
C CYS A 36 -2.63 -16.31 2.40
N VAL A 37 -3.02 -15.61 3.49
CA VAL A 37 -2.08 -15.12 4.50
C VAL A 37 -1.66 -16.27 5.42
N ASN A 38 -0.61 -16.99 5.04
CA ASN A 38 -0.08 -18.17 5.77
C ASN A 38 1.38 -18.04 6.24
N GLY A 39 2.05 -16.92 5.94
CA GLY A 39 3.45 -16.68 6.30
C GLY A 39 4.50 -17.11 5.26
N GLY A 40 4.09 -17.55 4.06
CA GLY A 40 5.00 -17.87 2.96
C GLY A 40 4.49 -17.41 1.59
N GLY A 41 5.41 -17.19 0.65
CA GLY A 41 5.06 -16.88 -0.75
C GLY A 41 4.55 -15.46 -0.96
N VAL A 42 3.27 -15.33 -1.33
CA VAL A 42 2.59 -14.08 -1.71
C VAL A 42 1.22 -14.00 -1.06
N VAL A 43 0.68 -12.78 -0.94
CA VAL A 43 -0.67 -12.51 -0.44
C VAL A 43 -1.48 -11.87 -1.56
N GLY A 44 -2.66 -12.42 -1.85
CA GLY A 44 -3.59 -11.85 -2.83
C GLY A 44 -4.33 -10.64 -2.23
N GLY A 45 -4.86 -9.76 -3.08
CA GLY A 45 -5.53 -8.54 -2.61
C GLY A 45 -6.79 -8.78 -1.77
N ALA A 46 -7.48 -9.92 -1.98
CA ALA A 46 -8.68 -10.34 -1.26
C ALA A 46 -8.51 -11.76 -0.68
N PRO A 47 -7.60 -11.98 0.29
CA PRO A 47 -7.13 -13.31 0.71
C PRO A 47 -8.13 -14.11 1.57
N LYS A 48 -9.39 -13.63 1.63
CA LYS A 48 -10.53 -14.30 2.27
C LYS A 48 -11.69 -14.54 1.29
N THR A 49 -11.52 -14.22 0.00
CA THR A 49 -12.51 -14.57 -1.03
C THR A 49 -12.49 -16.08 -1.27
N GLN A 50 -13.64 -16.61 -1.69
CA GLN A 50 -13.68 -17.90 -2.37
C GLN A 50 -13.41 -17.69 -3.85
N LEU A 51 -12.83 -18.69 -4.52
CA LEU A 51 -12.53 -18.68 -5.95
C LEU A 51 -13.21 -19.89 -6.61
N MET A 52 -13.77 -19.67 -7.80
CA MET A 52 -14.42 -20.68 -8.64
C MET A 52 -13.62 -20.81 -9.93
N ALA A 53 -12.96 -21.94 -10.15
CA ALA A 53 -12.05 -22.13 -11.28
C ALA A 53 -12.80 -22.73 -12.48
N LEU A 54 -12.96 -21.96 -13.56
CA LEU A 54 -13.70 -22.37 -14.75
C LEU A 54 -12.74 -22.52 -15.94
N ARG A 55 -12.10 -23.68 -16.05
CA ARG A 55 -11.07 -23.94 -17.06
C ARG A 55 -11.71 -24.10 -18.44
N PHE A 56 -11.41 -23.19 -19.37
CA PHE A 56 -11.74 -23.33 -20.80
C PHE A 56 -10.52 -23.16 -21.73
N ILE A 57 -9.35 -22.89 -21.16
CA ILE A 57 -8.06 -22.70 -21.84
C ILE A 57 -7.18 -23.91 -21.53
N GLY A 58 -6.67 -24.55 -22.57
CA GLY A 58 -5.77 -25.70 -22.47
C GLY A 58 -4.31 -25.29 -22.24
N LYS A 59 -3.47 -26.28 -21.96
CA LYS A 59 -2.02 -26.15 -21.69
C LYS A 59 -1.25 -25.18 -22.60
N GLY A 60 -1.61 -25.10 -23.88
CA GLY A 60 -1.00 -24.20 -24.87
C GLY A 60 -1.42 -22.72 -24.79
N GLY A 61 -2.17 -22.28 -23.78
CA GLY A 61 -2.67 -20.91 -23.66
C GLY A 61 -3.77 -20.56 -24.67
N GLN A 62 -4.47 -21.58 -25.21
CA GLN A 62 -5.55 -21.43 -26.19
C GLN A 62 -6.82 -22.12 -25.69
N GLY A 63 -7.98 -21.50 -25.95
CA GLY A 63 -9.30 -21.99 -25.55
C GLY A 63 -10.33 -21.73 -26.63
N SER A 64 -11.47 -22.44 -26.59
CA SER A 64 -12.54 -22.26 -27.59
C SER A 64 -13.59 -21.25 -27.16
N MET A 65 -14.12 -20.46 -28.10
CA MET A 65 -15.26 -19.56 -27.87
C MET A 65 -16.52 -20.32 -27.38
N ALA A 66 -16.67 -21.59 -27.75
CA ALA A 66 -17.74 -22.44 -27.24
C ALA A 66 -17.55 -22.75 -25.74
N ASN A 67 -16.32 -23.02 -25.29
CA ASN A 67 -16.04 -23.32 -23.89
C ASN A 67 -16.00 -22.06 -23.01
N SER A 68 -15.61 -20.89 -23.54
CA SER A 68 -15.75 -19.62 -22.81
C SER A 68 -17.21 -19.21 -22.61
N ILE A 69 -18.07 -19.44 -23.60
CA ILE A 69 -19.54 -19.28 -23.48
C ILE A 69 -20.10 -20.22 -22.39
N ARG A 70 -19.68 -21.49 -22.35
CA ARG A 70 -20.11 -22.45 -21.32
C ARG A 70 -19.65 -22.04 -19.92
N ALA A 71 -18.40 -21.63 -19.78
CA ALA A 71 -17.84 -21.14 -18.51
C ALA A 71 -18.55 -19.87 -18.02
N LEU A 72 -18.80 -18.89 -18.90
CA LEU A 72 -19.51 -17.66 -18.53
C LEU A 72 -20.98 -17.95 -18.15
N ASN A 73 -21.67 -18.84 -18.86
CA ASN A 73 -23.02 -19.24 -18.47
C ASN A 73 -23.04 -19.91 -17.09
N TYR A 74 -22.09 -20.82 -16.82
CA TYR A 74 -21.95 -21.46 -15.51
C TYR A 74 -21.73 -20.43 -14.39
N ALA A 75 -20.85 -19.44 -14.58
CA ALA A 75 -20.62 -18.39 -13.59
C ALA A 75 -21.90 -17.57 -13.32
N ILE A 76 -22.68 -17.28 -14.35
CA ILE A 76 -23.97 -16.57 -14.24
C ILE A 76 -25.01 -17.43 -13.48
N ASP A 77 -25.11 -18.72 -13.81
CA ASP A 77 -26.06 -19.65 -13.17
C ASP A 77 -25.76 -19.89 -11.67
N HIS A 78 -24.54 -19.60 -11.20
CA HIS A 78 -24.14 -19.69 -9.80
C HIS A 78 -24.08 -18.33 -9.07
N GLU A 79 -24.60 -17.26 -9.69
CA GLU A 79 -24.84 -15.95 -9.05
C GLU A 79 -23.61 -15.32 -8.35
N VAL A 80 -22.40 -15.58 -8.87
CA VAL A 80 -21.14 -15.05 -8.32
C VAL A 80 -21.07 -13.53 -8.41
N GLN A 81 -20.46 -12.86 -7.44
CA GLN A 81 -20.39 -11.39 -7.39
C GLN A 81 -19.49 -10.78 -8.48
N VAL A 82 -18.37 -11.46 -8.79
CA VAL A 82 -17.30 -10.97 -9.67
C VAL A 82 -16.84 -12.07 -10.62
N ILE A 83 -16.61 -11.72 -11.89
CA ILE A 83 -16.01 -12.59 -12.90
C ILE A 83 -14.75 -11.91 -13.45
N ASN A 84 -13.60 -12.53 -13.22
CA ASN A 84 -12.30 -12.08 -13.73
C ASN A 84 -12.03 -12.68 -15.12
N ASN A 85 -12.17 -11.87 -16.17
CA ASN A 85 -11.88 -12.23 -17.55
C ASN A 85 -10.45 -11.80 -17.95
N SER A 86 -9.43 -12.52 -17.46
CA SER A 86 -8.03 -12.40 -17.93
C SER A 86 -7.82 -13.03 -19.32
N TRP A 87 -8.76 -12.82 -20.24
CA TRP A 87 -8.80 -13.37 -21.60
C TRP A 87 -9.59 -12.43 -22.51
N GLY A 88 -9.33 -12.49 -23.82
CA GLY A 88 -10.09 -11.71 -24.81
C GLY A 88 -9.58 -11.90 -26.24
N GLY A 89 -10.13 -11.13 -27.17
CA GLY A 89 -9.69 -11.05 -28.56
C GLY A 89 -10.71 -10.38 -29.48
N PRO A 90 -10.39 -10.18 -30.78
CA PRO A 90 -11.23 -9.41 -31.71
C PRO A 90 -12.55 -10.10 -32.12
N GLN A 91 -12.81 -11.33 -31.69
CA GLN A 91 -13.98 -12.09 -32.10
C GLN A 91 -15.19 -11.81 -31.19
N SER A 92 -16.16 -11.07 -31.72
CA SER A 92 -17.48 -10.88 -31.08
C SER A 92 -18.46 -11.97 -31.52
N THR A 93 -19.33 -12.44 -30.62
CA THR A 93 -20.47 -13.32 -30.99
C THR A 93 -21.76 -12.86 -30.31
N THR A 94 -22.90 -13.05 -30.97
CA THR A 94 -24.23 -12.70 -30.43
C THR A 94 -24.54 -13.46 -29.13
N VAL A 95 -24.06 -14.70 -29.01
CA VAL A 95 -24.26 -15.54 -27.81
C VAL A 95 -23.43 -15.00 -26.64
N LEU A 96 -22.14 -14.73 -26.83
CA LEU A 96 -21.29 -14.18 -25.76
C LEU A 96 -21.77 -12.77 -25.35
N ARG A 97 -22.17 -11.92 -26.31
CA ARG A 97 -22.77 -10.61 -26.01
C ARG A 97 -24.05 -10.75 -25.20
N ARG A 98 -24.91 -11.73 -25.51
CA ARG A 98 -26.12 -12.01 -24.74
C ARG A 98 -25.81 -12.45 -23.31
N LEU A 99 -24.78 -13.26 -23.09
CA LEU A 99 -24.36 -13.65 -21.73
C LEU A 99 -23.88 -12.44 -20.91
N VAL A 100 -23.11 -11.51 -21.51
CA VAL A 100 -22.73 -10.28 -20.82
C VAL A 100 -23.97 -9.44 -20.47
N HIS A 101 -24.92 -9.25 -21.38
CA HIS A 101 -26.19 -8.59 -21.05
C HIS A 101 -27.02 -9.34 -19.98
N MET A 102 -27.00 -10.67 -19.95
CA MET A 102 -27.67 -11.46 -18.90
C MET A 102 -26.96 -11.32 -17.54
N SER A 103 -25.63 -11.21 -17.53
CA SER A 103 -24.84 -10.99 -16.31
C SER A 103 -25.16 -9.66 -15.62
N ALA A 104 -25.63 -8.65 -16.35
CA ALA A 104 -26.05 -7.37 -15.80
C ALA A 104 -27.36 -7.46 -14.99
N VAL A 105 -28.23 -8.45 -15.28
CA VAL A 105 -29.54 -8.63 -14.65
C VAL A 105 -29.68 -9.92 -13.80
N ALA A 106 -28.62 -10.72 -13.73
CA ALA A 106 -28.50 -11.84 -12.79
C ALA A 106 -28.49 -11.36 -11.33
N ARG A 107 -28.45 -12.28 -10.35
CA ARG A 107 -28.42 -11.93 -8.91
C ARG A 107 -29.65 -11.12 -8.50
N ASN A 108 -30.82 -11.55 -8.98
CA ASN A 108 -32.10 -10.86 -8.83
C ASN A 108 -32.05 -9.37 -9.25
N GLY A 109 -31.48 -9.08 -10.42
CA GLY A 109 -31.38 -7.72 -10.98
C GLY A 109 -30.21 -6.88 -10.47
N LYS A 110 -29.39 -7.40 -9.55
CA LYS A 110 -28.21 -6.70 -9.00
C LYS A 110 -26.99 -6.78 -9.92
N GLY A 111 -26.95 -7.80 -10.77
CA GLY A 111 -25.88 -8.06 -11.72
C GLY A 111 -24.59 -8.61 -11.08
N ILE A 112 -23.71 -9.06 -11.96
CA ILE A 112 -22.38 -9.63 -11.71
C ILE A 112 -21.34 -8.68 -12.31
N LEU A 113 -20.28 -8.35 -11.57
CA LEU A 113 -19.24 -7.45 -12.06
C LEU A 113 -18.21 -8.20 -12.93
N LEU A 114 -18.15 -7.89 -14.22
CA LEU A 114 -17.22 -8.48 -15.18
C LEU A 114 -16.01 -7.57 -15.35
N ILE A 115 -14.83 -8.08 -14.99
CA ILE A 115 -13.59 -7.31 -15.01
C ILE A 115 -12.68 -7.92 -16.07
N ASN A 116 -12.34 -7.15 -17.10
CA ASN A 116 -11.86 -7.66 -18.39
C ASN A 116 -10.46 -7.14 -18.72
N ALA A 117 -9.58 -8.03 -19.17
CA ALA A 117 -8.27 -7.63 -19.72
C ALA A 117 -8.44 -6.88 -21.04
N ALA A 118 -7.83 -5.69 -21.19
CA ALA A 118 -7.97 -4.90 -22.41
C ALA A 118 -7.35 -5.55 -23.68
N GLY A 119 -6.35 -6.43 -23.52
CA GLY A 119 -5.53 -7.01 -24.60
C GLY A 119 -4.04 -6.73 -24.42
N ASN A 120 -3.20 -7.37 -25.22
CA ASN A 120 -1.73 -7.31 -25.14
C ASN A 120 -1.08 -7.10 -26.52
N GLU A 121 -1.75 -6.33 -27.39
CA GLU A 121 -1.41 -6.13 -28.80
C GLU A 121 -0.92 -4.69 -29.09
N SER A 122 -0.59 -3.91 -28.06
CA SER A 122 -0.23 -2.48 -28.14
C SER A 122 -1.29 -1.62 -28.87
N SER A 123 -2.56 -2.04 -28.83
CA SER A 123 -3.62 -1.53 -29.72
C SER A 123 -4.58 -0.56 -29.02
N ASN A 124 -5.08 0.43 -29.77
CA ASN A 124 -6.20 1.25 -29.34
C ASN A 124 -7.53 0.51 -29.57
N ASN A 125 -8.17 0.09 -28.49
CA ASN A 125 -9.48 -0.58 -28.48
C ASN A 125 -10.63 0.33 -28.95
N ASP A 126 -10.47 1.67 -28.96
CA ASP A 126 -11.45 2.59 -29.56
C ASP A 126 -11.49 2.47 -31.09
N VAL A 127 -10.46 1.87 -31.70
CA VAL A 127 -10.30 1.65 -33.16
C VAL A 127 -10.39 0.17 -33.52
N ASN A 128 -9.76 -0.71 -32.73
CA ASN A 128 -9.70 -2.15 -32.93
C ASN A 128 -10.30 -2.89 -31.72
N PRO A 129 -11.63 -3.11 -31.65
CA PRO A 129 -12.27 -3.68 -30.48
C PRO A 129 -11.78 -5.08 -30.08
N SER A 130 -11.55 -5.28 -28.78
CA SER A 130 -11.26 -6.57 -28.14
C SER A 130 -12.41 -6.95 -27.21
N TYR A 131 -12.93 -8.17 -27.32
CA TYR A 131 -14.06 -8.67 -26.52
C TYR A 131 -13.58 -9.70 -25.48
N PRO A 132 -14.10 -9.70 -24.24
CA PRO A 132 -15.27 -8.94 -23.78
C PRO A 132 -15.04 -7.44 -23.46
N ALA A 133 -13.80 -6.94 -23.42
CA ALA A 133 -13.47 -5.61 -22.91
C ALA A 133 -14.23 -4.43 -23.56
N ASN A 134 -14.48 -4.46 -24.87
CA ASN A 134 -15.22 -3.42 -25.60
C ASN A 134 -16.76 -3.46 -25.42
N TRP A 135 -17.31 -4.29 -24.52
CA TRP A 135 -18.71 -4.20 -24.13
C TRP A 135 -18.87 -3.33 -22.88
N ASP A 136 -19.06 -2.04 -23.13
CA ASP A 136 -19.44 -1.08 -22.11
C ASP A 136 -20.86 -1.35 -21.59
N GLN A 137 -20.97 -1.62 -20.30
CA GLN A 137 -22.20 -1.82 -19.53
C GLN A 137 -21.96 -1.38 -18.08
N ASP A 138 -23.03 -1.14 -17.32
CA ASP A 138 -22.94 -0.69 -15.92
C ASP A 138 -22.27 -1.73 -15.00
N ASN A 139 -22.16 -2.99 -15.45
CA ASN A 139 -21.53 -4.10 -14.75
C ASN A 139 -20.19 -4.57 -15.37
N THR A 140 -19.57 -3.81 -16.29
CA THR A 140 -18.24 -4.15 -16.85
C THR A 140 -17.17 -3.15 -16.44
N ILE A 141 -15.93 -3.62 -16.22
CA ILE A 141 -14.72 -2.77 -16.07
C ILE A 141 -13.62 -3.34 -16.96
N SER A 142 -13.04 -2.51 -17.83
CA SER A 142 -11.95 -2.91 -18.72
C SER A 142 -10.60 -2.33 -18.28
N VAL A 143 -9.58 -3.20 -18.22
CA VAL A 143 -8.35 -2.96 -17.46
C VAL A 143 -7.09 -3.04 -18.34
N ALA A 144 -6.40 -1.92 -18.47
CA ALA A 144 -5.06 -1.80 -19.05
C ALA A 144 -3.96 -2.19 -18.03
N ALA A 145 -2.74 -2.46 -18.52
CA ALA A 145 -1.58 -2.76 -17.70
C ALA A 145 -0.65 -1.55 -17.59
N ILE A 146 -0.27 -1.21 -16.36
CA ILE A 146 0.86 -0.31 -16.08
C ILE A 146 2.07 -1.06 -15.53
N ASP A 147 3.23 -0.42 -15.62
CA ASP A 147 4.47 -0.84 -14.98
C ASP A 147 4.65 -0.23 -13.56
N ILE A 148 5.85 -0.34 -12.99
CA ILE A 148 6.16 0.16 -11.64
C ILE A 148 6.29 1.69 -11.55
N ASN A 149 6.46 2.39 -12.67
CA ASN A 149 6.56 3.84 -12.76
C ASN A 149 5.16 4.51 -12.92
N GLY A 150 4.12 3.71 -13.13
CA GLY A 150 2.76 4.19 -13.48
C GLY A 150 2.55 4.37 -14.98
N ASP A 151 3.57 4.10 -15.81
CA ASP A 151 3.50 4.22 -17.26
C ASP A 151 2.71 3.05 -17.86
N LEU A 152 1.95 3.30 -18.94
CA LEU A 152 1.28 2.25 -19.70
C LEU A 152 2.33 1.27 -20.22
N ALA A 153 2.16 -0.02 -19.94
CA ALA A 153 3.08 -1.04 -20.40
C ALA A 153 3.09 -1.15 -21.94
N ASP A 154 4.26 -1.27 -22.56
CA ASP A 154 4.43 -1.26 -24.03
C ASP A 154 3.48 -2.19 -24.81
N PHE A 155 3.12 -3.34 -24.22
CA PHE A 155 2.22 -4.33 -24.81
C PHE A 155 0.73 -4.03 -24.59
N SER A 156 0.36 -3.17 -23.64
CA SER A 156 -1.02 -3.01 -23.20
C SER A 156 -1.88 -2.41 -24.31
N ASN A 157 -3.06 -2.98 -24.52
CA ASN A 157 -4.11 -2.23 -25.19
C ASN A 157 -4.61 -1.11 -24.27
N TYR A 158 -5.17 -0.07 -24.90
CA TYR A 158 -5.68 1.14 -24.27
C TYR A 158 -6.90 1.64 -25.03
N GLY A 159 -7.58 2.67 -24.53
CA GLY A 159 -8.78 3.21 -25.17
C GLY A 159 -9.44 4.26 -24.30
N LYS A 160 -9.56 5.49 -24.82
CA LYS A 160 -10.10 6.63 -24.10
C LYS A 160 -11.61 6.51 -23.86
N SER A 161 -12.33 5.77 -24.72
CA SER A 161 -13.74 5.47 -24.51
C SER A 161 -14.01 4.01 -24.18
N SER A 162 -13.11 3.08 -24.50
CA SER A 162 -13.34 1.63 -24.38
C SER A 162 -12.55 0.88 -23.29
N VAL A 163 -11.61 1.53 -22.60
CA VAL A 163 -10.87 0.93 -21.47
C VAL A 163 -11.02 1.84 -20.26
N ASP A 164 -11.65 1.33 -19.19
CA ASP A 164 -12.02 2.14 -18.03
C ASP A 164 -10.79 2.66 -17.26
N MET A 165 -9.88 1.77 -16.86
CA MET A 165 -8.76 2.09 -15.97
C MET A 165 -7.52 1.21 -16.25
N ALA A 166 -6.46 1.40 -15.48
CA ALA A 166 -5.31 0.48 -15.47
C ALA A 166 -5.03 -0.12 -14.09
N ALA A 167 -4.18 -1.15 -14.04
CA ALA A 167 -3.64 -1.70 -12.80
C ALA A 167 -2.25 -2.34 -13.03
N PRO A 168 -1.48 -2.67 -11.98
CA PRO A 168 -0.15 -3.27 -12.11
C PRO A 168 -0.17 -4.55 -12.93
N GLY A 169 0.51 -4.54 -14.08
CA GLY A 169 0.49 -5.64 -15.05
C GLY A 169 1.86 -6.06 -15.57
N VAL A 170 2.97 -5.52 -15.06
CA VAL A 170 4.33 -5.84 -15.49
C VAL A 170 5.12 -6.51 -14.36
N LYS A 171 5.74 -7.67 -14.65
CA LYS A 171 6.59 -8.43 -13.71
C LYS A 171 5.89 -8.78 -12.38
N ILE A 172 4.57 -8.97 -12.40
CA ILE A 172 3.78 -9.28 -11.21
C ILE A 172 4.16 -10.68 -10.70
N TYR A 173 4.53 -10.78 -9.43
CA TYR A 173 4.93 -12.04 -8.78
C TYR A 173 3.71 -12.70 -8.14
N SER A 174 3.42 -13.95 -8.52
CA SER A 174 2.27 -14.71 -8.01
C SER A 174 2.50 -16.22 -8.09
N THR A 175 1.54 -17.01 -7.59
CA THR A 175 1.55 -18.48 -7.54
C THR A 175 1.63 -19.15 -8.90
N LYS A 176 2.14 -20.39 -8.90
CA LYS A 176 2.35 -21.26 -10.06
C LYS A 176 2.04 -22.72 -9.66
N PRO A 177 1.55 -23.58 -10.58
CA PRO A 177 1.32 -25.00 -10.31
C PRO A 177 2.56 -25.70 -9.74
N GLY A 178 2.35 -26.64 -8.82
CA GLY A 178 3.42 -27.34 -8.10
C GLY A 178 3.90 -26.67 -6.81
N GLY A 179 3.23 -25.61 -6.34
CA GLY A 179 3.56 -24.95 -5.06
C GLY A 179 4.71 -23.94 -5.16
N ASP A 180 4.87 -23.34 -6.33
CA ASP A 180 5.97 -22.43 -6.68
C ASP A 180 5.42 -21.04 -7.06
N TYR A 181 6.29 -20.10 -7.41
CA TYR A 181 5.94 -18.71 -7.73
C TYR A 181 6.70 -18.21 -8.96
N GLN A 182 6.13 -17.27 -9.72
CA GLN A 182 6.77 -16.70 -10.90
C GLN A 182 6.36 -15.25 -11.17
N HIS A 183 7.20 -14.52 -11.90
CA HIS A 183 6.84 -13.22 -12.48
C HIS A 183 6.14 -13.43 -13.83
N MET A 184 5.01 -12.76 -14.05
CA MET A 184 4.35 -12.66 -15.36
C MET A 184 4.02 -11.20 -15.70
N SER A 185 3.79 -10.93 -16.98
CA SER A 185 3.35 -9.61 -17.47
C SER A 185 2.16 -9.80 -18.41
N GLY A 186 1.21 -8.86 -18.34
CA GLY A 186 0.03 -8.80 -19.20
C GLY A 186 -1.11 -8.01 -18.55
N THR A 187 -2.06 -7.53 -19.35
CA THR A 187 -3.38 -7.08 -18.86
C THR A 187 -4.11 -8.18 -18.09
N SER A 188 -3.79 -9.45 -18.39
CA SER A 188 -4.15 -10.63 -17.60
C SER A 188 -3.78 -10.54 -16.11
N MET A 189 -2.69 -9.83 -15.76
CA MET A 189 -2.21 -9.65 -14.37
C MET A 189 -2.70 -8.33 -13.77
N ALA A 190 -3.04 -7.33 -14.59
CA ALA A 190 -3.70 -6.10 -14.14
C ALA A 190 -5.15 -6.38 -13.69
N THR A 191 -5.91 -7.11 -14.51
CA THR A 191 -7.31 -7.50 -14.27
C THR A 191 -7.58 -8.03 -12.84
N PRO A 192 -6.82 -9.02 -12.30
CA PRO A 192 -7.07 -9.56 -10.97
C PRO A 192 -6.82 -8.60 -9.80
N HIS A 193 -6.03 -7.53 -9.97
CA HIS A 193 -5.91 -6.50 -8.94
C HIS A 193 -7.24 -5.74 -8.77
N VAL A 194 -7.90 -5.38 -9.88
CA VAL A 194 -9.23 -4.75 -9.85
C VAL A 194 -10.27 -5.75 -9.32
N SER A 195 -10.18 -7.02 -9.70
CA SER A 195 -11.05 -8.09 -9.18
C SER A 195 -10.91 -8.31 -7.66
N ALA A 196 -9.70 -8.17 -7.12
CA ALA A 196 -9.48 -8.21 -5.68
C ALA A 196 -10.16 -7.02 -4.98
N VAL A 197 -10.02 -5.80 -5.50
CA VAL A 197 -10.70 -4.62 -4.93
C VAL A 197 -12.22 -4.76 -4.98
N ALA A 198 -12.78 -5.27 -6.08
CA ALA A 198 -14.20 -5.60 -6.16
C ALA A 198 -14.64 -6.61 -5.09
N ALA A 199 -13.89 -7.71 -4.92
CA ALA A 199 -14.19 -8.71 -3.90
C ALA A 199 -14.12 -8.14 -2.47
N LEU A 200 -13.18 -7.22 -2.19
CA LEU A 200 -13.13 -6.50 -0.92
C LEU A 200 -14.35 -5.59 -0.70
N VAL A 201 -14.79 -4.84 -1.73
CA VAL A 201 -15.97 -3.96 -1.67
C VAL A 201 -17.26 -4.76 -1.44
N PHE A 202 -17.48 -5.83 -2.19
CA PHE A 202 -18.60 -6.76 -1.94
C PHE A 202 -18.53 -7.34 -0.52
N GLY A 203 -17.34 -7.76 -0.06
CA GLY A 203 -17.13 -8.27 1.29
C GLY A 203 -17.36 -7.24 2.41
N ALA A 204 -17.17 -5.96 2.14
CA ALA A 204 -17.49 -4.86 3.06
C ALA A 204 -19.01 -4.63 3.15
N PHE A 205 -19.71 -4.54 2.02
CA PHE A 205 -21.17 -4.40 2.01
C PHE A 205 -21.90 -5.58 2.65
N LEU A 206 -21.49 -6.82 2.34
CA LEU A 206 -22.11 -8.03 2.89
C LEU A 206 -21.94 -8.12 4.42
N ARG A 207 -20.90 -7.52 4.99
CA ARG A 207 -20.74 -7.39 6.46
C ARG A 207 -21.73 -6.43 7.10
N ASN A 208 -22.19 -5.44 6.35
CA ASN A 208 -23.24 -4.50 6.76
C ASN A 208 -24.66 -5.04 6.44
N GLY A 209 -24.78 -6.29 6.00
CA GLY A 209 -26.05 -6.91 5.60
C GLY A 209 -26.58 -6.43 4.24
N TYR A 210 -25.83 -5.60 3.51
CA TYR A 210 -26.19 -5.11 2.19
C TYR A 210 -25.54 -5.98 1.11
N ASP A 211 -26.33 -6.45 0.16
CA ASP A 211 -25.83 -7.13 -1.03
C ASP A 211 -26.00 -6.19 -2.23
N ALA A 212 -24.91 -5.53 -2.60
CA ALA A 212 -24.91 -4.39 -3.51
C ALA A 212 -25.08 -4.79 -5.00
N PRO A 213 -25.63 -3.90 -5.83
CA PRO A 213 -25.56 -4.02 -7.29
C PRO A 213 -24.12 -3.92 -7.80
N ALA A 214 -23.79 -4.66 -8.86
CA ALA A 214 -22.47 -4.62 -9.51
C ALA A 214 -22.11 -3.21 -10.01
N ALA A 215 -23.10 -2.44 -10.46
CA ALA A 215 -22.93 -1.04 -10.85
C ALA A 215 -22.50 -0.13 -9.68
N GLU A 216 -22.97 -0.40 -8.46
CA GLU A 216 -22.52 0.35 -7.27
C GLU A 216 -21.06 0.04 -6.93
N VAL A 217 -20.65 -1.23 -7.08
CA VAL A 217 -19.25 -1.62 -6.90
C VAL A 217 -18.36 -1.02 -7.99
N LYS A 218 -18.82 -0.97 -9.25
CA LYS A 218 -18.14 -0.25 -10.35
C LYS A 218 -17.93 1.22 -10.00
N ASP A 219 -18.98 1.91 -9.54
CA ASP A 219 -18.90 3.33 -9.20
C ASP A 219 -18.00 3.62 -8.00
N ILE A 220 -18.04 2.79 -6.94
CA ILE A 220 -17.14 2.94 -5.79
C ILE A 220 -15.68 2.78 -6.22
N ILE A 221 -15.36 1.74 -7.02
CA ILE A 221 -14.00 1.54 -7.56
C ILE A 221 -13.57 2.75 -8.40
N ARG A 222 -14.46 3.28 -9.24
CA ARG A 222 -14.22 4.40 -10.14
C ARG A 222 -13.96 5.73 -9.43
N ILE A 223 -14.77 6.06 -8.42
CA ILE A 223 -14.73 7.38 -7.75
C ILE A 223 -13.61 7.41 -6.70
N THR A 224 -13.22 6.27 -6.15
CA THR A 224 -12.09 6.16 -5.21
C THR A 224 -10.73 5.92 -5.89
N ALA A 225 -10.70 5.70 -7.21
CA ALA A 225 -9.48 5.41 -7.96
C ALA A 225 -8.46 6.56 -7.90
N SER A 226 -7.18 6.22 -7.75
CA SER A 226 -6.08 7.20 -7.80
C SER A 226 -5.83 7.66 -9.23
N PRO A 227 -5.91 8.97 -9.56
CA PRO A 227 -5.56 9.46 -10.88
C PRO A 227 -4.06 9.32 -11.14
N VAL A 228 -3.68 9.00 -12.37
CA VAL A 228 -2.29 8.91 -12.85
C VAL A 228 -2.17 9.79 -14.09
N GLU A 229 -1.20 10.70 -14.09
CA GLU A 229 -1.06 11.70 -15.17
C GLU A 229 -0.83 11.04 -16.53
N GLN A 230 0.02 10.01 -16.58
CA GLN A 230 0.34 9.26 -17.81
C GLN A 230 -0.85 8.46 -18.38
N LEU A 231 -1.93 8.27 -17.61
CA LEU A 231 -3.14 7.58 -18.08
C LEU A 231 -4.21 8.55 -18.61
N GLN A 232 -4.03 9.86 -18.45
CA GLN A 232 -5.03 10.87 -18.84
C GLN A 232 -5.23 10.89 -20.36
N GLY A 233 -6.42 10.49 -20.81
CA GLY A 233 -6.75 10.34 -22.23
C GLY A 233 -6.21 9.07 -22.90
N VAL A 234 -5.53 8.19 -22.15
CA VAL A 234 -5.10 6.84 -22.56
C VAL A 234 -6.17 5.81 -22.14
N THR A 235 -6.73 5.97 -20.94
CA THR A 235 -7.93 5.27 -20.47
C THR A 235 -9.06 6.28 -20.17
N ARG A 236 -10.27 5.78 -19.99
CA ARG A 236 -11.50 6.57 -19.74
C ARG A 236 -11.45 7.33 -18.42
N TRP A 237 -10.94 6.72 -17.34
CA TRP A 237 -10.86 7.33 -16.02
C TRP A 237 -9.46 7.87 -15.69
N GLY A 238 -8.43 7.47 -16.45
CA GLY A 238 -7.05 7.94 -16.26
C GLY A 238 -6.47 7.58 -14.89
N SER A 239 -6.81 6.41 -14.35
CA SER A 239 -6.63 6.06 -12.93
C SER A 239 -6.32 4.59 -12.68
N ILE A 240 -5.97 4.28 -11.41
CA ILE A 240 -5.70 2.94 -10.87
C ILE A 240 -6.55 2.66 -9.62
N PRO A 241 -6.91 1.40 -9.29
CA PRO A 241 -7.84 1.11 -8.20
C PRO A 241 -7.20 1.34 -6.81
N HIS A 242 -7.82 2.15 -5.96
CA HIS A 242 -7.32 2.40 -4.60
C HIS A 242 -8.10 1.60 -3.55
N ALA A 243 -7.60 0.41 -3.23
CA ALA A 243 -8.29 -0.60 -2.43
C ALA A 243 -8.82 -0.10 -1.07
N ARG A 244 -8.05 0.74 -0.38
CA ARG A 244 -8.36 1.24 0.97
C ARG A 244 -9.58 2.17 0.97
N ASP A 245 -9.64 3.09 0.02
CA ASP A 245 -10.72 4.08 -0.08
C ASP A 245 -12.01 3.41 -0.55
N ALA A 246 -11.92 2.50 -1.53
CA ALA A 246 -13.04 1.71 -2.01
C ALA A 246 -13.70 0.91 -0.87
N VAL A 247 -12.89 0.26 -0.03
CA VAL A 247 -13.37 -0.47 1.16
C VAL A 247 -13.96 0.48 2.21
N LEU A 248 -13.29 1.59 2.53
CA LEU A 248 -13.80 2.54 3.52
C LEU A 248 -15.17 3.09 3.11
N MET A 249 -15.31 3.53 1.86
CA MET A 249 -16.57 4.02 1.29
C MET A 249 -17.69 2.98 1.36
N ALA A 250 -17.38 1.70 1.10
CA ALA A 250 -18.36 0.60 1.20
C ALA A 250 -18.77 0.29 2.65
N ARG A 251 -17.84 0.33 3.61
CA ARG A 251 -18.16 0.22 5.06
C ARG A 251 -19.00 1.41 5.54
N MET A 252 -18.76 2.58 4.96
CA MET A 252 -19.55 3.79 5.14
C MET A 252 -20.78 3.86 4.22
N GLY A 253 -21.27 2.72 3.72
CA GLY A 253 -22.57 2.61 3.05
C GLY A 253 -22.72 3.46 1.79
N GLY A 254 -21.62 3.75 1.10
CA GLY A 254 -21.60 4.66 -0.04
C GLY A 254 -21.52 6.15 0.34
N MET A 255 -21.07 6.50 1.54
CA MET A 255 -20.90 7.90 1.95
C MET A 255 -19.42 8.26 2.13
N PHE A 256 -19.01 9.40 1.57
CA PHE A 256 -17.73 10.02 1.88
C PHE A 256 -17.82 10.86 3.16
N LEU A 257 -16.76 10.83 3.95
CA LEU A 257 -16.52 11.75 5.07
C LEU A 257 -15.18 12.45 4.85
N GLN A 258 -15.17 13.76 5.01
CA GLN A 258 -13.95 14.56 5.18
C GLN A 258 -14.05 15.36 6.49
N ALA A 259 -12.96 15.40 7.24
CA ALA A 259 -12.78 16.16 8.47
C ALA A 259 -11.29 16.48 8.62
N LYS A 260 -10.90 17.48 9.42
CA LYS A 260 -9.47 17.78 9.64
C LYS A 260 -8.92 16.90 10.77
N CYS A 261 -7.70 16.39 10.63
CA CYS A 261 -7.05 15.58 11.68
C CYS A 261 -7.02 16.27 13.06
N GLU A 262 -6.87 17.59 13.07
CA GLU A 262 -6.89 18.45 14.27
C GLU A 262 -8.24 18.48 15.00
N ASP A 263 -9.36 18.25 14.31
CA ASP A 263 -10.70 18.20 14.91
C ASP A 263 -11.10 16.76 15.32
N MET A 264 -10.40 15.75 14.81
CA MET A 264 -10.69 14.32 15.04
C MET A 264 -10.05 13.76 16.33
N VAL A 265 -9.07 14.47 16.89
CA VAL A 265 -8.31 14.09 18.09
C VAL A 265 -8.02 15.35 18.91
N PHE A 266 -8.73 15.53 20.02
CA PHE A 266 -8.62 16.73 20.85
C PHE A 266 -8.58 16.45 22.34
N GLU A 267 -7.95 17.35 23.09
CA GLU A 267 -8.12 17.48 24.55
C GLU A 267 -9.39 18.29 24.82
N LEU A 268 -10.20 17.85 25.79
CA LEU A 268 -11.36 18.62 26.24
C LEU A 268 -11.18 19.01 27.72
N ASP A 269 -10.92 20.30 27.97
CA ASP A 269 -10.86 20.84 29.33
C ASP A 269 -12.25 20.85 29.99
N ALA A 270 -12.32 20.65 31.31
CA ALA A 270 -13.57 20.57 32.04
C ALA A 270 -14.42 21.85 31.91
N GLY A 271 -15.60 21.72 31.30
CA GLY A 271 -16.51 22.85 31.02
C GLY A 271 -16.22 23.61 29.72
N SER A 272 -15.24 23.18 28.93
CA SER A 272 -15.02 23.64 27.56
C SER A 272 -15.93 22.92 26.56
N ALA A 273 -15.93 23.37 25.31
CA ALA A 273 -16.56 22.70 24.18
C ALA A 273 -15.64 22.77 22.95
N HIS A 274 -15.59 21.66 22.20
CA HIS A 274 -14.87 21.55 20.93
C HIS A 274 -15.88 21.32 19.79
N VAL A 275 -15.56 21.77 18.58
CA VAL A 275 -16.44 21.70 17.41
C VAL A 275 -15.74 20.89 16.32
N VAL A 276 -16.37 19.80 15.88
CA VAL A 276 -15.82 18.91 14.85
C VAL A 276 -16.57 19.12 13.54
N ASP A 277 -15.90 19.73 12.56
CA ASP A 277 -16.48 19.95 11.23
C ASP A 277 -16.41 18.66 10.39
N LEU A 278 -17.56 18.01 10.21
CA LEU A 278 -17.72 16.77 9.45
C LEU A 278 -18.43 17.02 8.12
N HIS A 279 -17.68 17.01 7.02
CA HIS A 279 -18.21 17.11 5.67
C HIS A 279 -18.68 15.74 5.19
N LEU A 280 -19.98 15.49 5.34
CA LEU A 280 -20.64 14.26 4.88
C LEU A 280 -21.14 14.42 3.44
N MET A 281 -20.63 13.61 2.54
CA MET A 281 -20.93 13.64 1.10
C MET A 281 -21.51 12.29 0.66
N PRO A 282 -22.85 12.16 0.56
CA PRO A 282 -23.49 10.93 0.07
C PRO A 282 -23.20 10.75 -1.42
N TYR A 283 -22.97 9.51 -1.86
CA TYR A 283 -22.72 9.22 -3.27
C TYR A 283 -24.02 9.16 -4.11
N ARG A 284 -25.10 8.59 -3.56
CA ARG A 284 -26.40 8.41 -4.22
C ARG A 284 -27.57 8.95 -3.40
N GLN A 285 -28.74 9.03 -4.02
CA GLN A 285 -30.01 9.26 -3.33
C GLN A 285 -30.32 8.13 -2.33
N GLY A 286 -30.92 8.45 -1.18
CA GLY A 286 -31.31 7.46 -0.19
C GLY A 286 -31.30 7.96 1.25
N ASN A 287 -31.67 7.07 2.16
CA ASN A 287 -31.57 7.30 3.60
C ASN A 287 -30.30 6.64 4.13
N TYR A 288 -29.41 7.44 4.71
CA TYR A 288 -28.18 7.00 5.36
C TYR A 288 -28.34 7.15 6.88
N THR A 289 -28.13 6.07 7.63
CA THR A 289 -28.20 6.09 9.10
C THR A 289 -27.00 5.40 9.75
N ALA A 290 -26.40 6.04 10.75
CA ALA A 290 -25.26 5.53 11.52
C ALA A 290 -25.13 6.20 12.90
N ASP A 291 -24.33 5.62 13.79
CA ASP A 291 -23.88 6.24 15.03
C ASP A 291 -22.45 6.77 14.86
N LEU A 292 -22.26 8.09 14.80
CA LEU A 292 -20.93 8.68 14.97
C LEU A 292 -20.47 8.43 16.41
N THR A 293 -19.36 7.72 16.56
CA THR A 293 -18.96 7.15 17.85
C THR A 293 -17.60 7.66 18.27
N PHE A 294 -17.58 8.49 19.32
CA PHE A 294 -16.40 9.12 19.90
C PHE A 294 -15.97 8.32 21.13
N ASP A 295 -14.77 7.74 21.11
CA ASP A 295 -14.21 7.05 22.27
C ASP A 295 -13.38 8.04 23.11
N VAL A 296 -13.60 8.04 24.43
CA VAL A 296 -12.90 8.91 25.39
C VAL A 296 -11.80 8.11 26.07
N PHE A 297 -10.58 8.65 26.14
CA PHE A 297 -9.40 7.98 26.69
C PHE A 297 -8.66 8.83 27.74
N THR A 298 -8.00 8.13 28.66
CA THR A 298 -6.92 8.68 29.50
C THR A 298 -5.70 9.05 28.67
N GLU A 299 -4.84 9.94 29.19
CA GLU A 299 -3.48 10.19 28.67
C GLU A 299 -2.67 8.87 28.49
N ASP A 300 -2.81 7.92 29.42
CA ASP A 300 -2.19 6.59 29.38
C ASP A 300 -2.78 5.64 28.29
N GLY A 301 -3.80 6.06 27.55
CA GLY A 301 -4.39 5.29 26.44
C GLY A 301 -5.44 4.25 26.84
N TYR A 302 -5.90 4.21 28.09
CA TYR A 302 -7.06 3.41 28.50
C TYR A 302 -8.36 4.13 28.12
N ARG A 303 -9.30 3.43 27.47
CA ARG A 303 -10.64 3.96 27.16
C ARG A 303 -11.49 4.05 28.42
N LEU A 304 -12.02 5.24 28.68
CA LEU A 304 -12.93 5.57 29.78
C LEU A 304 -14.40 5.35 29.39
N ASP A 305 -14.81 5.91 28.25
CA ASP A 305 -16.22 5.95 27.83
C ASP A 305 -16.36 5.96 26.29
N GLN A 306 -17.60 5.88 25.79
CA GLN A 306 -17.95 5.91 24.37
C GLN A 306 -19.24 6.73 24.15
N ILE A 307 -19.09 7.93 23.59
CA ILE A 307 -20.21 8.82 23.24
C ILE A 307 -20.72 8.46 21.84
N LYS A 308 -22.04 8.25 21.70
CA LYS A 308 -22.69 7.97 20.41
C LYS A 308 -23.64 9.10 20.00
N VAL A 309 -23.43 9.59 18.79
CA VAL A 309 -24.25 10.64 18.15
C VAL A 309 -24.95 10.02 16.93
N PRO A 310 -26.25 9.67 17.03
CA PRO A 310 -26.98 9.07 15.91
C PRO A 310 -27.23 10.11 14.82
N VAL A 311 -26.74 9.83 13.61
CA VAL A 311 -26.90 10.66 12.41
C VAL A 311 -27.88 10.00 11.45
N LYS A 312 -28.77 10.82 10.88
CA LYS A 312 -29.68 10.42 9.80
C LYS A 312 -29.64 11.48 8.70
N LEU A 313 -29.24 11.08 7.49
CA LEU A 313 -29.27 11.93 6.30
C LEU A 313 -30.32 11.36 5.33
N ALA A 314 -31.32 12.17 4.99
CA ALA A 314 -32.32 11.84 3.98
C ALA A 314 -32.01 12.62 2.69
N ILE A 315 -31.48 11.92 1.70
CA ILE A 315 -31.04 12.50 0.42
C ILE A 315 -32.13 12.26 -0.60
N SER A 316 -32.79 13.34 -1.03
CA SER A 316 -34.06 13.32 -1.78
C SER A 316 -33.92 13.45 -3.30
N ALA A 317 -32.70 13.65 -3.79
CA ALA A 317 -32.34 13.62 -5.20
C ALA A 317 -30.92 13.07 -5.35
N GLU A 318 -30.63 12.41 -6.47
CA GLU A 318 -29.26 12.06 -6.86
C GLU A 318 -28.33 13.30 -6.79
N PRO A 319 -27.16 13.22 -6.13
CA PRO A 319 -26.19 14.32 -6.09
C PRO A 319 -25.83 14.76 -7.51
N ARG A 320 -26.30 15.95 -7.89
CA ARG A 320 -26.51 16.43 -9.28
C ARG A 320 -25.72 15.65 -10.33
N GLN A 321 -26.41 14.77 -11.05
CA GLN A 321 -25.90 14.20 -12.29
C GLN A 321 -26.01 15.26 -13.40
N GLY A 322 -24.99 15.37 -14.25
CA GLY A 322 -24.93 16.31 -15.36
C GLY A 322 -24.11 15.70 -16.49
N ASN A 323 -24.64 15.75 -17.71
CA ASN A 323 -24.39 14.85 -18.84
C ASN A 323 -22.91 14.57 -19.21
N SER A 324 -22.26 13.77 -18.38
CA SER A 324 -21.03 13.01 -18.56
C SER A 324 -20.98 12.01 -17.40
N ASP A 325 -20.25 10.91 -17.53
CA ASP A 325 -20.33 9.80 -16.56
C ASP A 325 -19.65 10.08 -15.21
N SER A 326 -19.39 11.34 -14.84
CA SER A 326 -18.68 11.70 -13.59
C SER A 326 -18.89 13.14 -13.09
N LEU A 327 -20.03 13.46 -12.44
CA LEU A 327 -20.09 14.64 -11.54
C LEU A 327 -19.61 14.37 -10.10
N ALA A 328 -19.47 13.10 -9.68
CA ALA A 328 -18.67 12.77 -8.49
C ALA A 328 -17.21 13.25 -8.64
N ALA A 329 -16.61 13.10 -9.83
CA ALA A 329 -15.28 13.66 -10.13
C ALA A 329 -15.27 15.19 -10.20
N ALA A 330 -16.41 15.83 -10.51
CA ALA A 330 -16.51 17.29 -10.57
C ALA A 330 -16.58 17.95 -9.17
N ALA A 331 -16.98 17.22 -8.13
CA ALA A 331 -16.79 17.66 -6.75
C ALA A 331 -15.28 17.88 -6.48
N PHE A 332 -14.45 16.88 -6.82
CA PHE A 332 -12.99 16.97 -6.72
C PHE A 332 -12.39 18.04 -7.66
N SER A 333 -12.92 18.23 -8.88
CA SER A 333 -12.37 19.20 -9.84
C SER A 333 -12.63 20.68 -9.50
N SER A 334 -13.42 20.97 -8.46
CA SER A 334 -13.69 22.34 -7.99
C SER A 334 -12.73 22.79 -6.87
N VAL A 335 -12.02 21.85 -6.24
CA VAL A 335 -10.99 22.14 -5.24
C VAL A 335 -9.64 22.24 -5.97
N VAL A 336 -9.24 23.46 -6.34
CA VAL A 336 -7.87 23.75 -6.83
C VAL A 336 -6.90 23.78 -5.64
N SER A 337 -6.74 22.60 -5.02
CA SER A 337 -5.62 22.25 -4.17
C SER A 337 -4.49 21.73 -5.06
N THR A 338 -3.24 22.01 -4.71
CA THR A 338 -2.07 21.40 -5.40
C THR A 338 -1.85 19.93 -5.02
N PHE A 339 -2.74 19.36 -4.21
CA PHE A 339 -2.84 17.94 -3.87
C PHE A 339 -4.29 17.48 -4.05
N ALA A 340 -4.51 16.46 -4.89
CA ALA A 340 -5.83 15.84 -5.04
C ALA A 340 -6.15 15.04 -3.77
N ALA A 341 -7.13 15.50 -3.00
CA ALA A 341 -7.44 14.95 -1.67
C ALA A 341 -7.99 13.52 -1.79
N HIS A 342 -7.15 12.53 -1.49
CA HIS A 342 -7.56 11.13 -1.41
C HIS A 342 -8.40 10.89 -0.15
N PRO A 343 -9.49 10.09 -0.22
CA PRO A 343 -10.33 9.75 0.93
C PRO A 343 -9.62 9.20 2.18
N THR A 344 -8.35 8.75 2.09
CA THR A 344 -7.58 8.34 3.28
C THR A 344 -6.14 8.87 3.36
N GLU A 345 -5.96 10.20 3.37
CA GLU A 345 -4.77 10.80 4.03
C GLU A 345 -4.78 10.54 5.55
N GLY A 346 -4.45 9.31 5.93
CA GLY A 346 -4.04 8.89 7.27
C GLY A 346 -4.97 9.23 8.45
N PHE A 347 -6.29 9.14 8.30
CA PHE A 347 -7.31 9.37 9.35
C PHE A 347 -7.03 8.78 10.75
N GLU A 348 -6.25 7.70 10.84
CA GLU A 348 -5.80 7.13 12.12
C GLU A 348 -4.29 7.38 12.35
N GLU A 349 -3.45 7.04 11.37
CA GLU A 349 -1.99 6.99 11.57
C GLU A 349 -1.27 8.33 11.30
N LEU A 350 -1.72 9.15 10.33
CA LEU A 350 -1.20 10.52 10.17
C LEU A 350 -1.81 11.46 11.21
N CYS A 351 -3.11 11.37 11.53
CA CYS A 351 -3.68 12.20 12.59
C CYS A 351 -2.98 11.95 13.94
N ARG A 352 -2.67 10.68 14.26
CA ARG A 352 -1.92 10.31 15.49
C ARG A 352 -0.44 10.68 15.45
N LEU A 353 0.17 10.79 14.26
CA LEU A 353 1.50 11.37 14.09
C LEU A 353 1.49 12.90 14.19
N GLN A 354 0.51 13.59 13.60
CA GLN A 354 0.35 15.05 13.67
C GLN A 354 0.05 15.52 15.09
N ALA A 355 -0.83 14.84 15.82
CA ALA A 355 -1.07 15.12 17.25
C ALA A 355 0.23 15.03 18.06
N LYS A 356 1.04 13.97 17.84
CA LYS A 356 2.38 13.85 18.45
C LYS A 356 3.35 14.94 17.98
N ILE A 357 3.29 15.38 16.73
CA ILE A 357 4.13 16.46 16.20
C ILE A 357 3.75 17.80 16.80
N HIS A 358 2.46 18.10 17.05
CA HIS A 358 2.06 19.32 17.76
C HIS A 358 2.54 19.33 19.21
N VAL A 359 2.44 18.21 19.94
CA VAL A 359 3.06 18.07 21.29
C VAL A 359 4.58 18.29 21.25
N VAL A 360 5.25 17.95 20.14
CA VAL A 360 6.68 18.22 19.93
C VAL A 360 6.95 19.66 19.43
N GLN A 361 5.99 20.37 18.86
CA GLN A 361 6.15 21.78 18.49
C GLN A 361 6.06 22.74 19.69
N GLU A 362 5.54 22.29 20.83
CA GLU A 362 5.73 22.93 22.15
C GLU A 362 7.18 22.76 22.69
N MET A 363 8.14 22.26 21.89
CA MET A 363 9.57 22.48 22.14
C MET A 363 9.90 23.98 22.07
N SER A 364 9.72 24.64 23.21
CA SER A 364 9.98 26.06 23.49
C SER A 364 11.13 26.65 22.66
N THR A 365 10.96 27.87 22.16
CA THR A 365 11.98 28.60 21.40
C THR A 365 13.35 28.66 22.10
N ALA A 366 13.38 28.55 23.43
CA ALA A 366 14.60 28.37 24.22
C ALA A 366 15.39 27.08 23.87
N MET A 367 14.72 25.93 23.69
CA MET A 367 15.36 24.66 23.27
C MET A 367 16.04 24.80 21.90
N ILE A 368 15.36 25.41 20.92
CA ILE A 368 15.91 25.63 19.58
C ILE A 368 17.14 26.55 19.65
N VAL A 369 17.08 27.62 20.44
CA VAL A 369 18.23 28.51 20.67
C VAL A 369 19.39 27.77 21.34
N ILE A 370 19.14 26.91 22.34
CA ILE A 370 20.17 26.10 23.01
C ILE A 370 20.84 25.13 22.03
N ILE A 371 20.06 24.44 21.18
CA ILE A 371 20.59 23.52 20.17
C ILE A 371 21.45 24.28 19.14
N CYS A 372 20.96 25.41 18.63
CA CYS A 372 21.73 26.26 17.71
C CYS A 372 23.04 26.77 18.32
N LEU A 373 23.02 27.24 19.57
CA LEU A 373 24.23 27.66 20.30
C LEU A 373 25.20 26.49 20.51
N GLY A 374 24.70 25.29 20.84
CA GLY A 374 25.50 24.07 20.97
C GLY A 374 26.19 23.66 19.66
N VAL A 375 25.47 23.72 18.53
CA VAL A 375 26.04 23.46 17.20
C VAL A 375 27.09 24.51 16.82
N ILE A 376 26.83 25.80 17.06
CA ILE A 376 27.80 26.88 16.83
C ILE A 376 29.07 26.69 17.69
N ALA A 377 28.91 26.29 18.95
CA ALA A 377 30.04 25.98 19.83
C ALA A 377 30.84 24.76 19.32
N ALA A 378 30.17 23.67 18.92
CA ALA A 378 30.81 22.48 18.39
C ALA A 378 31.59 22.74 17.08
N ILE A 379 31.01 23.52 16.16
CA ILE A 379 31.69 23.99 14.94
C ILE A 379 32.90 24.86 15.29
N SER A 380 32.77 25.76 16.28
CA SER A 380 33.87 26.63 16.72
C SER A 380 35.04 25.82 17.32
N VAL A 381 34.74 24.77 18.10
CA VAL A 381 35.74 23.84 18.63
C VAL A 381 36.40 23.04 17.50
N LEU A 382 35.63 22.55 16.51
CA LEU A 382 36.17 21.86 15.33
C LEU A 382 37.11 22.76 14.51
N VAL A 383 36.75 24.02 14.30
CA VAL A 383 37.60 25.01 13.61
C VAL A 383 38.87 25.29 14.40
N LEU A 384 38.79 25.42 15.74
CA LEU A 384 39.96 25.57 16.61
C LEU A 384 40.88 24.35 16.56
N VAL A 385 40.33 23.13 16.67
CA VAL A 385 41.09 21.87 16.57
C VAL A 385 41.74 21.73 15.20
N TYR A 386 41.04 22.06 14.11
CA TYR A 386 41.59 22.05 12.75
C TYR A 386 42.74 23.05 12.59
N CYS A 387 42.57 24.28 13.08
CA CYS A 387 43.63 25.31 13.05
C CYS A 387 44.85 24.91 13.91
N CYS A 388 44.64 24.34 15.09
CA CYS A 388 45.70 23.82 15.95
C CYS A 388 46.44 22.64 15.29
N SER A 389 45.71 21.69 14.69
CA SER A 389 46.27 20.56 13.93
C SER A 389 47.14 21.05 12.75
N ARG A 390 46.62 21.99 11.95
CA ARG A 390 47.32 22.58 10.80
C ARG A 390 48.58 23.36 11.21
N ASN A 391 48.57 24.02 12.38
CA ASN A 391 49.76 24.63 12.96
C ASN A 391 50.75 23.59 13.54
N GLY A 392 50.26 22.47 14.07
CA GLY A 392 51.06 21.31 14.47
C GLY A 392 51.82 20.69 13.29
N GLN A 393 51.13 20.44 12.18
CA GLN A 393 51.74 19.96 10.93
C GLN A 393 52.80 20.95 10.41
N ARG A 394 52.50 22.26 10.34
CA ARG A 394 53.48 23.29 9.96
C ARG A 394 54.74 23.29 10.83
N ARG A 395 54.61 23.05 12.15
CA ARG A 395 55.76 22.89 13.06
C ARG A 395 56.52 21.59 12.82
N SER A 396 55.81 20.48 12.55
CA SER A 396 56.41 19.19 12.19
C SER A 396 57.24 19.28 10.91
N ASP A 397 56.69 19.87 9.84
CA ASP A 397 57.38 20.00 8.55
C ASP A 397 58.61 20.90 8.65
N ALA A 398 58.54 21.99 9.43
CA ALA A 398 59.69 22.84 9.72
C ALA A 398 60.79 22.11 10.50
N ALA A 399 60.42 21.26 11.46
CA ALA A 399 61.35 20.41 12.20
C ALA A 399 61.96 19.30 11.32
N LYS A 400 61.18 18.75 10.38
CA LYS A 400 61.64 17.72 9.43
C LYS A 400 62.69 18.28 8.47
N ARG A 401 62.43 19.45 7.85
CA ARG A 401 63.40 20.14 6.98
C ARG A 401 64.71 20.48 7.69
N ARG A 402 64.65 20.89 8.97
CA ARG A 402 65.86 21.09 9.80
C ARG A 402 66.63 19.80 10.10
N ARG A 403 65.94 18.66 10.24
CA ARG A 403 66.58 17.34 10.41
C ARG A 403 67.20 16.85 9.11
N GLU A 404 66.61 17.16 7.96
CA GLU A 404 67.15 16.83 6.64
C GLU A 404 68.44 17.64 6.38
N SER A 405 68.45 18.97 6.55
CA SER A 405 69.67 19.76 6.34
C SER A 405 70.85 19.38 7.25
N VAL A 406 70.57 19.02 8.51
CA VAL A 406 71.61 18.51 9.44
C VAL A 406 72.11 17.11 9.04
N ARG A 407 71.24 16.29 8.43
CA ARG A 407 71.61 14.94 7.96
C ARG A 407 72.49 14.99 6.71
N ASP A 408 72.27 15.97 5.84
CA ASP A 408 73.10 16.18 4.65
C ASP A 408 74.51 16.62 5.05
N SER A 409 74.66 17.59 5.97
CA SER A 409 75.97 17.98 6.53
C SER A 409 76.71 16.79 7.17
N ALA A 410 76.01 15.97 7.95
CA ALA A 410 76.60 14.76 8.56
C ALA A 410 76.90 13.64 7.55
N GLY A 411 76.28 13.65 6.37
CA GLY A 411 76.54 12.72 5.27
C GLY A 411 77.85 13.03 4.55
N GLU A 412 78.17 14.31 4.39
CA GLU A 412 79.42 14.77 3.78
C GLU A 412 80.64 14.50 4.69
N GLU A 413 80.50 14.75 6.00
CA GLU A 413 81.54 14.46 6.99
C GLU A 413 81.86 12.95 7.08
N ARG A 414 80.83 12.08 6.98
CA ARG A 414 81.01 10.62 6.93
C ARG A 414 81.67 10.12 5.65
N ARG A 415 81.54 10.81 4.52
CA ARG A 415 82.26 10.43 3.28
C ARG A 415 83.77 10.55 3.45
N ASN A 416 84.25 11.59 4.14
CA ASN A 416 85.68 11.79 4.35
C ASN A 416 86.31 10.73 5.29
N GLN A 417 85.59 10.30 6.34
CA GLN A 417 86.07 9.27 7.28
C GLN A 417 86.10 7.84 6.71
N LEU A 418 85.25 7.54 5.72
CA LEU A 418 85.24 6.24 5.02
C LEU A 418 86.48 6.01 4.14
N THR A 419 87.20 7.08 3.77
CA THR A 419 88.45 6.99 2.99
C THR A 419 89.63 6.44 3.79
N GLU A 420 89.67 6.64 5.12
CA GLU A 420 90.80 6.20 5.97
C GLU A 420 90.59 4.81 6.57
N THR A 421 89.34 4.48 6.95
CA THR A 421 88.99 3.19 7.58
C THR A 421 89.08 1.98 6.64
N HIS A 422 89.31 2.20 5.34
CA HIS A 422 89.59 1.14 4.37
C HIS A 422 90.96 0.44 4.58
N ARG A 423 91.79 0.95 5.49
CA ARG A 423 93.18 0.49 5.74
C ARG A 423 93.35 -0.57 6.83
N ALA A 424 92.27 -1.00 7.50
CA ALA A 424 92.30 -1.97 8.60
C ALA A 424 91.24 -3.09 8.46
N ARG A 425 91.54 -4.13 7.66
CA ARG A 425 90.74 -5.37 7.57
C ARG A 425 91.62 -6.61 7.35
N LYS A 426 91.95 -7.33 8.44
CA LYS A 426 92.08 -8.81 8.55
C LYS A 426 92.67 -9.19 9.92
N HIS A 427 92.45 -10.45 10.34
CA HIS A 427 92.74 -11.02 11.67
C HIS A 427 91.81 -10.49 12.80
N ALA A 428 91.24 -11.30 13.70
CA ALA A 428 91.11 -12.77 13.76
C ALA A 428 89.89 -13.20 14.63
N ASP A 429 89.52 -14.48 14.59
CA ASP A 429 88.31 -15.11 15.13
C ASP A 429 88.29 -15.31 16.68
N THR A 430 87.12 -15.32 17.35
CA THR A 430 86.40 -16.47 18.03
C THR A 430 85.49 -15.93 19.18
N SER A 431 84.56 -16.61 19.89
CA SER A 431 83.61 -17.76 19.68
C SER A 431 82.63 -17.88 20.90
N ALA A 432 81.68 -18.83 20.90
CA ALA A 432 80.68 -19.21 21.96
C ALA A 432 79.51 -18.19 22.22
N GLU A 433 78.21 -18.54 22.41
CA GLU A 433 77.46 -19.62 23.15
C GLU A 433 77.29 -19.34 24.67
N ALA A 434 76.22 -19.66 25.43
CA ALA A 434 74.88 -20.31 25.28
C ALA A 434 74.05 -20.12 26.62
N ASN A 435 72.77 -20.50 26.88
CA ASN A 435 71.49 -20.73 26.16
C ASN A 435 70.36 -21.16 27.19
N LYS A 436 69.04 -21.07 26.88
CA LYS A 436 67.84 -21.69 27.58
C LYS A 436 67.49 -21.22 29.05
N GLU A 437 66.31 -21.42 29.72
CA GLU A 437 64.89 -21.81 29.42
C GLU A 437 63.97 -21.77 30.72
N PHE A 438 62.64 -22.09 30.63
CA PHE A 438 61.63 -22.46 31.70
C PHE A 438 60.73 -21.45 32.52
N LEU A 439 59.43 -21.33 32.11
CA LEU A 439 58.14 -21.80 32.75
C LEU A 439 57.55 -21.39 34.16
N ASN A 440 56.26 -20.91 34.15
CA ASN A 440 55.02 -21.42 34.85
C ASN A 440 54.24 -20.62 35.96
N CYS A 441 52.93 -20.98 36.15
CA CYS A 441 51.94 -20.72 37.25
C CYS A 441 51.22 -19.32 37.38
N SER A 442 50.01 -19.13 37.99
CA SER A 442 48.79 -19.99 38.19
C SER A 442 47.57 -19.26 38.86
N SER A 443 46.32 -19.67 38.54
CA SER A 443 45.09 -19.83 39.40
C SER A 443 44.14 -18.66 39.87
N ARG A 444 42.83 -19.04 39.96
CA ARG A 444 41.70 -18.63 40.85
C ARG A 444 40.66 -17.54 40.47
N ALA A 445 39.48 -17.62 41.12
CA ALA A 445 38.17 -17.00 40.83
C ALA A 445 37.28 -16.88 42.12
N GLU A 446 35.95 -16.67 41.98
CA GLU A 446 34.87 -16.56 43.03
C GLU A 446 34.79 -15.17 43.76
N ASP A 447 33.63 -14.60 44.19
CA ASP A 447 32.20 -14.69 43.78
C ASP A 447 31.33 -13.56 44.45
N ASP A 448 29.99 -13.60 44.26
CA ASP A 448 28.87 -13.04 45.09
C ASP A 448 28.35 -11.56 44.97
N ALA A 449 27.14 -11.31 45.54
CA ALA A 449 26.21 -10.21 45.16
C ALA A 449 25.22 -9.70 46.26
N ASN A 450 24.30 -8.77 45.86
CA ASN A 450 22.89 -8.55 46.32
C ASN A 450 22.44 -7.36 47.25
N ASP A 451 21.46 -6.57 46.74
CA ASP A 451 20.16 -6.13 47.34
C ASP A 451 19.94 -4.82 48.20
N ARG A 452 18.67 -4.31 48.16
CA ARG A 452 17.89 -3.36 49.04
C ARG A 452 17.91 -1.82 48.80
N SER A 453 16.91 -0.99 49.23
CA SER A 453 15.41 -0.99 49.17
C SER A 453 14.74 0.25 49.86
N GLU A 454 13.72 0.91 49.26
CA GLU A 454 12.61 1.72 49.89
C GLU A 454 12.92 3.04 50.69
N THR A 455 12.02 4.01 51.05
CA THR A 455 10.54 4.28 50.88
C THR A 455 10.13 5.80 51.03
N HIS A 456 8.92 6.19 50.53
CA HIS A 456 7.97 7.28 50.97
C HIS A 456 8.36 8.81 50.94
N THR A 457 7.48 9.86 50.92
CA THR A 457 5.98 10.01 51.04
C THR A 457 5.41 11.27 50.27
N ASN A 458 4.07 11.44 50.22
CA ASN A 458 3.25 12.51 49.55
C ASN A 458 2.95 13.75 50.48
N PRO A 459 2.22 14.87 50.15
CA PRO A 459 0.87 14.93 49.48
C PRO A 459 0.42 16.19 48.65
N THR A 460 -0.73 16.05 47.97
CA THR A 460 -1.80 17.05 47.61
C THR A 460 -1.54 18.35 46.81
N ASP A 461 -2.20 18.46 45.65
CA ASP A 461 -3.10 19.59 45.27
C ASP A 461 -4.09 19.12 44.15
N PRO A 462 -5.29 19.72 43.93
CA PRO A 462 -6.26 19.25 42.94
C PRO A 462 -6.34 20.18 41.70
N LEU A 463 -5.83 19.72 40.56
CA LEU A 463 -6.02 20.36 39.26
C LEU A 463 -6.61 19.39 38.23
N CYS A 464 -7.28 19.95 37.22
CA CYS A 464 -8.03 19.18 36.23
C CYS A 464 -7.14 18.16 35.50
N ARG A 465 -7.60 16.91 35.43
CA ARG A 465 -7.10 16.00 34.39
C ARG A 465 -7.67 16.45 33.06
N LYS A 466 -6.86 16.42 32.02
CA LYS A 466 -7.34 16.49 30.65
C LYS A 466 -7.80 15.10 30.22
N GLU A 467 -8.87 15.07 29.44
CA GLU A 467 -9.39 13.85 28.84
C GLU A 467 -9.31 14.00 27.33
N HIS A 468 -8.81 12.97 26.64
CA HIS A 468 -8.66 12.98 25.20
C HIS A 468 -9.86 12.30 24.55
N VAL A 469 -10.45 12.96 23.55
CA VAL A 469 -11.57 12.42 22.77
C VAL A 469 -11.08 12.10 21.36
N PHE A 470 -11.42 10.91 20.88
CA PHE A 470 -11.01 10.38 19.58
C PHE A 470 -12.22 9.88 18.79
N LEU A 471 -12.20 10.05 17.47
CA LEU A 471 -13.06 9.32 16.53
C LEU A 471 -12.27 8.13 15.93
N PRO A 472 -12.49 6.87 16.35
CA PRO A 472 -11.65 5.75 15.90
C PRO A 472 -12.04 5.26 14.50
N ALA A 473 -11.04 4.91 13.67
CA ALA A 473 -11.25 4.38 12.33
C ALA A 473 -11.94 3.00 12.30
N THR A 474 -11.98 2.30 13.43
CA THR A 474 -12.77 1.08 13.62
C THR A 474 -14.28 1.33 13.78
N THR A 475 -14.71 2.57 14.05
CA THR A 475 -16.06 2.84 14.56
C THR A 475 -16.96 3.63 13.61
N LEU A 476 -16.47 3.99 12.41
CA LEU A 476 -17.28 4.34 11.24
C LEU A 476 -17.88 3.09 10.56
N GLU A 477 -18.23 2.07 11.35
CA GLU A 477 -18.37 0.69 10.85
C GLU A 477 -19.73 0.36 10.22
N GLN A 478 -20.77 1.18 10.48
CA GLN A 478 -22.13 0.93 10.02
C GLN A 478 -22.86 2.21 9.59
N PHE A 479 -22.69 2.58 8.32
CA PHE A 479 -23.76 3.27 7.59
C PHE A 479 -24.51 2.22 6.77
N ALA A 480 -25.82 2.13 6.98
CA ALA A 480 -26.71 1.32 6.16
C ALA A 480 -27.46 2.22 5.17
N LEU A 481 -27.35 1.92 3.88
CA LEU A 481 -28.18 2.52 2.83
C LEU A 481 -29.47 1.70 2.71
N SER A 482 -30.61 2.28 3.12
CA SER A 482 -31.92 1.66 2.93
C SER A 482 -32.59 2.18 1.66
N THR A 483 -32.89 1.28 0.73
CA THR A 483 -33.84 1.55 -0.36
C THR A 483 -35.23 1.81 0.24
N PRO A 484 -36.02 2.76 -0.29
CA PRO A 484 -37.41 2.93 0.13
C PRO A 484 -38.21 1.64 -0.10
N ASN A 485 -38.99 1.23 0.90
CA ASN A 485 -40.07 0.27 0.68
C ASN A 485 -41.16 0.97 -0.13
N GLU A 486 -41.59 0.40 -1.27
CA GLU A 486 -42.74 0.92 -2.05
C GLU A 486 -44.11 0.68 -1.37
N ASN A 487 -44.13 0.20 -0.12
CA ASN A 487 -45.34 -0.09 0.65
C ASN A 487 -45.25 0.49 2.07
N GLU A 488 -45.42 1.80 2.22
CA GLU A 488 -46.03 2.41 3.41
C GLU A 488 -46.58 3.80 3.03
N SER A 489 -47.88 4.02 3.26
CA SER A 489 -48.66 5.18 2.79
C SER A 489 -49.62 5.69 3.86
#